data_AF-A0AAD7H3A0-F1
#
_entry.id   AF-A0AAD7H3A0-F1
#
_cell.length_a   1.000
_cell.length_b   1.000
_cell.length_c   1.000
_cell.angle_alpha   90.00
_cell.angle_beta   90.00
_cell.angle_gamma   90.00
#
_symmetry.space_group_name_H-M   'P 1'
#
loop_
_entity.id
_entity.type
_entity.pdbx_description
1 polymer ?
#
loop_
_entity_poly.entity_id
_entity_poly.type
_entity_poly.pdbx_seq_one_letter_code
_entity_poly.pdbx_strand_id
1 'polypeptide(L)'
;AIAIGHNGHRCPEADPMRSFTLADSNGIHATCVTFCQCQTPDGQRGEPEFQQLLRVGIFPGSVKEPKTGYTLGLLECYCQERSQGKGSASNFVLVLQRMADPFFTGQVPV
;
A
#
# COMPACT_ATOMS: atom_id res chain seq x y z
N ALA A 1 3.94 11.91 0.83
CA ALA A 1 3.94 11.17 2.10
C ALA A 1 2.50 10.99 2.58
N ILE A 2 2.14 9.79 3.01
CA ILE A 2 0.81 9.39 3.46
C ILE A 2 0.80 9.44 4.99
N ALA A 3 -0.10 10.26 5.56
CA ALA A 3 -0.36 10.26 7.00
C ALA A 3 -1.45 9.22 7.30
N ILE A 4 -1.10 8.21 8.09
CA ILE A 4 -2.02 7.15 8.49
C ILE A 4 -2.58 7.47 9.87
N GLY A 5 -3.89 7.29 10.02
CA GLY A 5 -4.63 7.78 11.17
C GLY A 5 -5.11 9.23 10.99
N HIS A 6 -5.95 9.69 11.92
CA HIS A 6 -6.54 11.05 11.93
C HIS A 6 -7.13 11.50 10.58
N ASN A 7 -7.78 10.60 9.82
CA ASN A 7 -8.37 10.92 8.51
C ASN A 7 -7.40 11.59 7.52
N GLY A 8 -6.10 11.27 7.60
CA GLY A 8 -5.07 11.87 6.74
C GLY A 8 -4.51 13.20 7.22
N HIS A 9 -4.93 13.70 8.39
CA HIS A 9 -4.29 14.85 9.03
C HIS A 9 -2.96 14.44 9.66
N ARG A 10 -2.03 15.41 9.74
CA ARG A 10 -0.75 15.20 10.43
C ARG A 10 -0.99 14.95 11.91
N CYS A 11 -0.48 13.83 12.41
CA CYS A 11 -0.46 13.54 13.83
C CYS A 11 0.82 14.11 14.46
N PRO A 12 0.73 14.87 15.57
CA PRO A 12 1.91 15.35 16.28
C PRO A 12 2.68 14.22 16.97
N GLU A 13 1.97 13.17 17.37
CA GLU A 13 2.52 11.93 17.96
C GLU A 13 2.77 10.87 16.88
N ALA A 14 3.01 11.26 15.62
CA ALA A 14 3.31 10.29 14.58
C ALA A 14 4.72 9.72 14.75
N ASP A 15 4.89 8.45 14.37
CA ASP A 15 6.23 7.90 14.15
C ASP A 15 6.96 8.64 13.02
N PRO A 16 8.31 8.57 13.00
CA PRO A 16 9.10 9.11 11.91
C PRO A 16 8.64 8.61 10.54
N MET A 17 8.69 9.51 9.56
CA MET A 17 8.39 9.16 8.18
C MET A 17 9.34 8.08 7.66
N ARG A 18 8.79 7.01 7.09
CA ARG A 18 9.57 5.92 6.49
C ARG A 18 9.15 5.62 5.06
N SER A 19 10.03 4.99 4.28
CA SER A 19 9.72 4.59 2.91
C SER A 19 8.59 3.56 2.88
N PHE A 20 7.74 3.67 1.85
CA PHE A 20 6.58 2.80 1.69
C PHE A 20 6.24 2.65 0.22
N THR A 21 5.87 1.45 -0.20
CA THR A 21 5.40 1.17 -1.56
C THR A 21 3.89 0.95 -1.54
N LEU A 22 3.13 1.79 -2.22
CA LEU A 22 1.69 1.62 -2.37
C LEU A 22 1.38 1.10 -3.77
N ALA A 23 0.84 -0.11 -3.85
CA ALA A 23 0.28 -0.62 -5.09
C ALA A 23 -1.22 -0.32 -5.13
N ASP A 24 -1.65 0.33 -6.20
CA ASP A 24 -3.04 0.66 -6.50
C ASP A 24 -3.38 0.20 -7.92
N SER A 25 -4.67 0.19 -8.26
CA SER A 25 -5.19 -0.17 -9.59
C SER A 25 -4.58 0.65 -10.73
N ASN A 26 -4.10 1.87 -10.43
CA ASN A 26 -3.43 2.76 -11.38
C ASN A 26 -1.90 2.53 -11.46
N GLY A 27 -1.31 1.67 -10.61
CA GLY A 27 0.14 1.45 -10.62
C GLY A 27 0.78 1.24 -9.26
N ILE A 28 2.12 1.17 -9.26
CA ILE A 28 2.93 1.00 -8.05
C ILE A 28 3.67 2.31 -7.76
N HIS A 29 3.47 2.84 -6.55
CA HIS A 29 3.96 4.15 -6.14
C HIS A 29 4.98 4.01 -5.01
N ALA A 30 6.20 4.50 -5.24
CA ALA A 30 7.17 4.72 -4.18
C ALA A 30 6.80 6.01 -3.43
N THR A 31 6.47 5.90 -2.15
CA THR A 31 6.04 7.00 -1.29
C THR A 31 6.69 6.89 0.09
N CYS A 32 6.24 7.71 1.02
CA CYS A 32 6.60 7.61 2.42
C CYS A 32 5.34 7.58 3.27
N VAL A 33 5.39 6.95 4.43
CA VAL A 33 4.26 6.77 5.34
C VAL A 33 4.63 7.22 6.75
N THR A 34 3.65 7.69 7.50
CA THR A 34 3.74 7.99 8.94
C THR A 34 2.57 7.32 9.64
N PHE A 35 2.82 6.67 10.78
CA PHE A 35 1.80 5.99 11.57
C PHE A 35 1.49 6.79 12.83
N CYS A 36 0.23 6.79 13.24
CA CYS A 36 -0.20 7.50 14.43
C CYS A 36 0.15 6.70 15.70
N GLN A 37 0.77 7.34 16.70
CA GLN A 37 1.02 6.75 18.02
C GLN A 37 0.16 7.36 19.15
N CYS A 38 -0.95 8.01 18.80
CA CYS A 38 -1.92 8.49 19.78
C CYS A 38 -2.49 7.33 20.61
N GLN A 39 -2.92 7.63 21.84
CA GLN A 39 -3.68 6.68 22.64
C GLN A 39 -5.02 6.37 21.98
N THR A 40 -5.35 5.09 21.90
CA THR A 40 -6.68 4.63 21.55
C THR A 40 -7.65 4.88 22.71
N PRO A 41 -8.97 4.91 22.46
CA PRO A 41 -9.98 5.07 23.51
C PRO A 41 -9.86 4.05 24.66
N ASP A 42 -9.31 2.87 24.36
CA ASP A 42 -9.07 1.79 25.32
C ASP A 42 -7.78 1.96 26.15
N GLY A 43 -7.15 3.14 26.07
CA GLY A 43 -5.95 3.49 26.83
C GLY A 43 -4.65 2.86 26.32
N GLN A 44 -4.69 2.12 25.21
CA GLN A 44 -3.50 1.56 24.58
C GLN A 44 -2.79 2.64 23.76
N ARG A 45 -1.48 2.79 23.94
CA ARG A 45 -0.68 3.72 23.13
C ARG A 45 -0.33 3.06 21.81
N GLY A 46 -0.69 3.69 20.69
CA GLY A 46 -0.33 3.23 19.37
C GLY A 46 -1.12 1.99 18.94
N GLU A 47 -2.07 2.18 18.03
CA GLU A 47 -2.67 1.04 17.34
C GLU A 47 -1.62 0.33 16.46
N PRO A 48 -1.59 -1.01 16.37
CA PRO A 48 -0.74 -1.71 15.42
C PRO A 48 -0.83 -1.15 14.00
N GLU A 49 0.31 -0.89 13.37
CA GLU A 49 0.40 -0.23 12.05
C GLU A 49 -0.48 -0.90 10.98
N PHE A 50 -0.55 -2.23 11.00
CA PHE A 50 -1.35 -3.01 10.06
C PHE A 50 -2.86 -2.71 10.20
N GLN A 51 -3.36 -2.49 11.43
CA GLN A 51 -4.76 -2.13 11.65
C GLN A 51 -5.04 -0.72 11.15
N GLN A 52 -4.10 0.20 11.36
CA GLN A 52 -4.26 1.57 10.85
C GLN A 52 -4.32 1.61 9.33
N LEU A 53 -3.51 0.78 8.63
CA LEU A 53 -3.59 0.60 7.18
C LEU A 53 -4.95 0.05 6.75
N LEU A 54 -5.44 -0.99 7.43
CA LEU A 54 -6.74 -1.59 7.10
C LEU A 54 -7.90 -0.60 7.29
N ARG A 55 -7.85 0.25 8.32
CA ARG A 55 -8.86 1.32 8.54
C ARG A 55 -8.94 2.31 7.37
N VAL A 56 -7.82 2.57 6.69
CA VAL A 56 -7.77 3.46 5.53
C VAL A 56 -7.91 2.72 4.19
N GLY A 57 -8.30 1.43 4.21
CA GLY A 57 -8.51 0.65 2.99
C GLY A 57 -7.21 0.22 2.29
N ILE A 58 -6.11 0.13 3.03
CA ILE A 58 -4.82 -0.37 2.52
C ILE A 58 -4.54 -1.72 3.18
N PHE A 59 -4.46 -2.77 2.39
CA PHE A 59 -4.06 -4.09 2.84
C PHE A 59 -2.53 -4.15 2.99
N PRO A 60 -2.01 -4.50 4.18
CA PRO A 60 -0.57 -4.53 4.43
C PRO A 60 0.09 -5.74 3.76
N GLY A 61 1.28 -5.56 3.19
CA GLY A 61 2.11 -6.66 2.70
C GLY A 61 2.78 -7.49 3.81
N SER A 62 2.82 -6.97 5.03
CA SER A 62 3.32 -7.65 6.24
C SER A 62 2.65 -7.09 7.48
N VAL A 63 2.36 -7.95 8.46
CA VAL A 63 1.72 -7.55 9.72
C VAL A 63 2.72 -6.93 10.70
N LYS A 64 3.98 -7.38 10.70
CA LYS A 64 5.00 -6.92 11.67
C LYS A 64 5.59 -5.55 11.31
N GLU A 65 5.93 -5.36 10.05
CA GLU A 65 6.56 -4.14 9.55
C GLU A 65 6.11 -3.93 8.09
N PRO A 66 4.94 -3.31 7.87
CA PRO A 66 4.43 -3.04 6.54
C PRO A 66 5.31 -2.01 5.82
N LYS A 67 6.09 -2.50 4.85
CA LYS A 67 6.82 -1.68 3.85
C LYS A 67 6.05 -1.48 2.56
N THR A 68 5.06 -2.34 2.32
CA THR A 68 4.24 -2.34 1.12
C THR A 68 2.78 -2.39 1.54
N GLY A 69 1.91 -1.68 0.82
CA GLY A 69 0.46 -1.73 0.96
C GLY A 69 -0.21 -1.90 -0.40
N TYR A 70 -1.38 -2.52 -0.39
CA TYR A 70 -2.21 -2.76 -1.57
C TYR A 70 -3.59 -2.15 -1.33
N THR A 71 -4.10 -1.32 -2.25
CA THR A 71 -5.47 -0.80 -2.10
C THR A 71 -6.49 -1.93 -2.25
N LEU A 72 -7.65 -1.80 -1.60
CA LEU A 72 -8.73 -2.79 -1.78
C LEU A 72 -9.19 -2.88 -3.24
N GLY A 73 -9.26 -1.76 -3.95
CA GLY A 73 -9.60 -1.74 -5.38
C GLY A 73 -8.60 -2.54 -6.23
N LEU A 74 -7.31 -2.49 -5.90
CA LEU A 74 -6.32 -3.34 -6.56
C LEU A 74 -6.57 -4.84 -6.32
N LEU A 75 -6.89 -5.23 -5.08
CA LEU A 75 -7.18 -6.62 -4.74
C LEU A 75 -8.45 -7.12 -5.44
N GLU A 76 -9.45 -6.26 -5.62
CA GLU A 76 -10.65 -6.58 -6.40
C GLU A 76 -10.31 -6.80 -7.88
N CYS A 77 -9.51 -5.91 -8.49
CA CYS A 77 -9.01 -6.11 -9.86
C CYS A 77 -8.27 -7.44 -10.00
N TYR A 78 -7.38 -7.77 -9.06
CA TYR A 78 -6.66 -9.04 -9.06
C TYR A 78 -7.61 -10.25 -8.97
N CYS A 79 -8.61 -10.19 -8.08
CA CYS A 79 -9.60 -11.26 -7.93
C CYS A 79 -10.40 -11.47 -9.23
N GLN A 80 -10.75 -10.39 -9.94
CA GLN A 80 -11.45 -10.47 -11.22
C GLN A 80 -10.56 -11.10 -12.30
N GLU A 81 -9.31 -10.66 -12.45
CA GLU A 81 -8.39 -11.24 -13.45
C GLU A 81 -8.09 -12.72 -13.19
N ARG A 82 -7.86 -13.07 -11.92
CA ARG A 82 -7.64 -14.47 -11.52
C ARG A 82 -8.86 -15.33 -11.81
N SER A 83 -10.07 -14.80 -11.63
CA SER A 83 -11.32 -15.51 -11.94
C SER A 83 -11.51 -15.74 -13.45
N GLN A 84 -10.90 -14.91 -14.30
CA GLN A 84 -10.87 -15.08 -15.77
C GLN A 84 -9.76 -16.03 -16.26
N GLY A 85 -9.05 -16.71 -15.35
CA GLY A 85 -7.98 -17.65 -15.66
C GLY A 85 -6.67 -17.00 -16.13
N LYS A 86 -6.55 -15.67 -16.01
CA LYS A 86 -5.39 -14.92 -16.51
C LYS A 86 -4.39 -14.65 -15.40
N GLY A 87 -3.42 -15.55 -15.28
CA GLY A 87 -2.09 -15.23 -14.77
C GLY A 87 -1.87 -15.37 -13.26
N SER A 88 -0.59 -15.52 -12.90
CA SER A 88 -0.09 -15.50 -11.53
C SER A 88 -0.02 -14.07 -10.99
N ALA A 89 0.09 -13.92 -9.66
CA ALA A 89 0.32 -12.63 -9.01
C ALA A 89 1.50 -11.85 -9.62
N SER A 90 2.56 -12.55 -10.04
CA SER A 90 3.72 -11.92 -10.69
C SER A 90 3.38 -11.30 -12.04
N ASN A 91 2.51 -11.93 -12.83
CA ASN A 91 2.04 -11.37 -14.09
C ASN A 91 1.19 -10.12 -13.87
N PHE A 92 0.34 -10.14 -12.84
CA PHE A 92 -0.47 -8.97 -12.46
C PHE A 92 0.41 -7.80 -12.02
N VAL A 93 1.48 -8.05 -11.24
CA VAL A 93 2.45 -7.01 -10.87
C VAL A 93 3.12 -6.39 -12.11
N LEU A 94 3.49 -7.19 -13.12
CA LEU A 94 4.03 -6.66 -14.38
C LEU A 94 3.03 -5.79 -15.14
N VAL A 95 1.74 -6.18 -15.16
CA VAL A 95 0.67 -5.38 -15.75
C VAL A 95 0.53 -4.04 -15.02
N LEU A 96 0.55 -4.05 -13.69
CA LEU A 96 0.50 -2.81 -12.88
C LEU A 96 1.70 -1.91 -13.11
N GLN A 97 2.90 -2.48 -13.23
CA GLN A 97 4.11 -1.71 -13.56
C GLN A 97 3.99 -1.02 -14.93
N ARG A 98 3.45 -1.72 -15.94
CA ARG A 98 3.21 -1.14 -17.28
C ARG A 98 2.08 -0.11 -17.29
N MET A 99 1.06 -0.28 -16.44
CA MET A 99 0.00 0.73 -16.27
C MET A 99 0.55 2.01 -15.62
N ALA A 100 1.42 1.85 -14.61
CA ALA A 100 2.06 2.97 -13.90
C ALA A 100 3.04 3.75 -14.80
N ASP A 101 3.74 3.04 -15.69
CA ASP A 101 4.67 3.60 -16.66
C ASP A 101 4.40 3.02 -18.07
N PRO A 102 3.55 3.70 -18.87
CA PRO A 102 3.26 3.29 -20.24
C PRO A 102 4.49 3.29 -21.16
N PHE A 103 5.60 3.90 -20.73
CA PHE A 103 6.85 4.03 -21.47
C PHE A 103 7.97 3.13 -20.93
N PHE A 104 7.69 2.21 -20.01
CA PHE A 104 8.66 1.19 -19.60
C PHE A 104 8.84 0.15 -20.72
N THR A 105 9.37 0.58 -21.86
CA THR A 105 10.06 -0.28 -22.81
C THR A 105 11.26 -0.83 -22.06
N GLY A 106 11.18 -2.11 -21.68
CA GLY A 106 12.31 -2.82 -21.10
C GLY A 106 13.56 -2.51 -21.90
N GLN A 107 14.63 -2.14 -21.21
CA GLN A 107 15.96 -2.15 -21.81
C GLN A 107 16.19 -3.55 -22.37
N VAL A 108 16.01 -3.70 -23.68
CA VAL A 108 16.61 -4.80 -24.43
C VAL A 108 18.11 -4.47 -24.42
N PRO A 109 18.97 -5.28 -23.78
CA PRO A 109 20.40 -5.11 -23.96
C PRO A 109 20.69 -5.31 -25.44
N VAL A 110 21.29 -4.30 -26.07
CA VAL A 110 21.91 -4.41 -27.40
C VAL A 110 23.11 -5.35 -27.36
#